data_AF-A0A7S0UBE2-F1
#
_entry.id   AF-A0A7S0UBE2-F1
#
_cell.length_a   1.000
_cell.length_b   1.000
_cell.length_c   1.000
_cell.angle_alpha   90.00
_cell.angle_beta   90.00
_cell.angle_gamma   90.00
#
_symmetry.space_group_name_H-M   'P 1'
#
loop_
_entity.id
_entity.type
_entity.pdbx_description
1 polymer ?
#
loop_
_entity_poly.entity_id
_entity_poly.type
_entity_poly.pdbx_seq_one_letter_code
_entity_poly.pdbx_strand_id
1 'polypeptide(L)'
;GLTLAHERGNSPLFPPHRSKKGEKRVEKKRRRQQRKASVRGLARHPQDITTPAPRNMAAMDDAKSDLVNVLQRLEAHWMVLEAELVEINKDISHCEQCVGKYGEYFSYPLQHLKELKRQKKGKMKDIIKAMESFNDNLIG
;
A
#
# COMPACT_ATOMS: atom_id res chain seq x y z
N GLY A 1 64.93 -25.46 -13.87
CA GLY A 1 64.36 -25.51 -12.50
C GLY A 1 63.16 -24.59 -12.49
N LEU A 2 61.94 -25.05 -12.16
CA LEU A 2 61.44 -25.33 -10.79
C LEU A 2 61.60 -24.06 -9.93
N THR A 3 60.56 -23.33 -9.50
CA THR A 3 59.34 -23.68 -8.72
C THR A 3 58.30 -22.53 -8.86
N LEU A 4 57.01 -22.71 -9.14
CA LEU A 4 55.84 -23.11 -8.33
C LEU A 4 55.69 -22.52 -6.90
N ALA A 5 54.69 -21.65 -6.69
CA ALA A 5 53.68 -21.65 -5.60
C ALA A 5 52.86 -20.34 -5.64
N HIS A 6 51.56 -20.37 -5.99
CA HIS A 6 50.39 -20.50 -5.08
C HIS A 6 50.20 -19.32 -4.12
N GLU A 7 49.14 -18.54 -4.33
CA GLU A 7 48.24 -18.05 -3.27
C GLU A 7 46.81 -17.94 -3.84
N ARG A 8 45.95 -18.88 -3.44
CA ARG A 8 44.52 -18.89 -3.72
C ARG A 8 43.82 -18.14 -2.59
N GLY A 9 43.31 -16.94 -2.88
CA GLY A 9 42.44 -16.19 -1.98
C GLY A 9 41.05 -16.84 -1.90
N ASN A 10 40.90 -17.77 -0.96
CA ASN A 10 39.66 -18.45 -0.61
C ASN A 10 38.77 -17.51 0.23
N SER A 11 37.83 -16.80 -0.41
CA SER A 11 36.82 -16.01 0.31
C SER A 11 35.54 -16.85 0.48
N PRO A 12 35.06 -17.06 1.72
CA PRO A 12 33.88 -17.89 1.95
C PRO A 12 32.60 -17.18 1.48
N LEU A 13 31.94 -17.80 0.49
CA LEU A 13 30.50 -17.78 0.30
C LEU A 13 29.85 -18.21 1.62
N PHE A 14 29.01 -17.39 2.24
CA PHE A 14 27.75 -17.74 2.92
C PHE A 14 27.29 -16.55 3.79
N PRO A 15 26.07 -16.03 3.62
CA PRO A 15 25.51 -15.05 4.54
C PRO A 15 25.05 -15.72 5.87
N PRO A 16 25.17 -15.04 7.02
CA PRO A 16 24.76 -15.58 8.30
C PRO A 16 23.23 -15.73 8.40
N HIS A 17 22.80 -16.90 8.85
CA HIS A 17 21.40 -17.20 9.19
C HIS A 17 20.88 -16.26 10.29
N ARG A 18 19.94 -15.38 9.91
CA ARG A 18 19.21 -14.53 10.87
C ARG A 18 18.15 -15.37 11.60
N SER A 19 18.38 -15.54 12.90
CA SER A 19 17.56 -16.33 13.82
C SER A 19 16.17 -15.72 14.03
N LYS A 20 15.10 -16.48 13.72
CA LYS A 20 13.68 -16.11 13.92
C LYS A 20 13.15 -16.57 15.28
N LYS A 21 13.66 -16.02 16.39
CA LYS A 21 13.12 -16.26 17.74
C LYS A 21 12.86 -14.92 18.45
N GLY A 22 11.70 -14.29 18.20
CA GLY A 22 11.34 -13.05 18.90
C GLY A 22 9.88 -12.57 18.79
N GLU A 23 9.14 -12.93 17.74
CA GLU A 23 7.86 -12.27 17.42
C GLU A 23 6.59 -12.86 18.05
N LYS A 24 6.70 -13.76 19.04
CA LYS A 24 5.49 -14.36 19.68
C LYS A 24 5.06 -13.72 21.00
N ARG A 25 5.69 -12.62 21.44
CA ARG A 25 5.46 -12.05 22.79
C ARG A 25 4.69 -10.73 22.84
N VAL A 26 4.36 -10.10 21.70
CA VAL A 26 3.67 -8.80 21.66
C VAL A 26 2.14 -8.96 21.49
N GLU A 27 1.68 -10.04 20.86
CA GLU A 27 0.26 -10.25 20.53
C GLU A 27 -0.62 -10.56 21.77
N LYS A 28 -0.04 -11.06 22.86
CA LYS A 28 -0.80 -11.45 24.07
C LYS A 28 -1.14 -10.25 24.98
N LYS A 29 -0.56 -9.06 24.76
CA LYS A 29 -0.77 -7.88 25.61
C LYS A 29 -1.91 -6.96 25.13
N ARG A 30 -2.27 -6.93 23.84
CA ARG A 30 -3.37 -6.09 23.32
C ARG A 30 -4.77 -6.61 23.65
N ARG A 31 -4.95 -7.94 23.78
CA ARG A 31 -6.27 -8.53 24.11
C ARG A 31 -6.79 -8.25 25.52
N ARG A 32 -5.94 -7.81 26.45
CA ARG A 32 -6.35 -7.54 27.85
C ARG A 32 -6.87 -6.12 28.07
N GLN A 33 -6.63 -5.19 27.14
CA GLN A 33 -7.04 -3.79 27.27
C GLN A 33 -8.45 -3.51 26.72
N GLN A 34 -8.97 -4.36 25.82
CA GLN A 34 -10.31 -4.17 25.23
C GLN A 34 -11.49 -4.69 26.07
N ARG A 35 -11.27 -5.39 27.20
CA ARG A 35 -12.37 -5.93 28.03
C ARG A 35 -12.82 -5.03 29.19
N LYS A 36 -12.32 -3.79 29.29
CA LYS A 36 -12.68 -2.86 30.39
C LYS A 36 -13.62 -1.70 30.02
N ALA A 37 -14.09 -1.63 28.77
CA ALA A 37 -15.02 -0.57 28.34
C ALA A 37 -16.51 -0.99 28.32
N SER A 38 -16.87 -2.18 28.80
CA SER A 38 -18.20 -2.77 28.56
C SER A 38 -19.17 -2.76 29.74
N VAL A 39 -18.92 -2.02 30.83
CA VAL A 39 -19.85 -2.01 31.97
C VAL A 39 -19.95 -0.62 32.60
N ARG A 40 -20.88 0.21 32.10
CA ARG A 40 -21.63 1.24 32.84
C ARG A 40 -22.55 1.99 31.89
N GLY A 41 -23.87 1.91 32.12
CA GLY A 41 -24.83 2.82 31.50
C GLY A 41 -26.17 2.20 31.08
N LEU A 42 -26.78 1.34 31.89
CA LEU A 42 -28.22 1.06 31.81
C LEU A 42 -28.94 2.07 32.71
N ALA A 43 -29.62 3.04 32.11
CA ALA A 43 -30.69 3.80 32.73
C ALA A 43 -31.80 4.03 31.70
N ARG A 44 -32.97 3.44 31.97
CA ARG A 44 -34.27 3.71 31.34
C ARG A 44 -34.65 5.16 31.72
N HIS A 45 -35.40 5.96 30.96
CA HIS A 45 -36.82 5.84 30.57
C HIS A 45 -37.25 7.20 29.90
N PRO A 46 -38.54 7.52 29.65
CA PRO A 46 -39.31 7.35 28.40
C PRO A 46 -39.69 8.66 27.63
N GLN A 47 -40.18 8.45 26.39
CA GLN A 47 -41.18 9.21 25.62
C GLN A 47 -40.92 10.70 25.34
N ASP A 48 -40.59 11.01 24.09
CA ASP A 48 -41.03 12.27 23.47
C ASP A 48 -41.19 12.12 21.93
N ILE A 49 -42.46 12.23 21.52
CA ILE A 49 -42.96 12.97 20.36
C ILE A 49 -42.36 12.59 18.99
N THR A 50 -43.06 11.65 18.34
CA THR A 50 -43.06 11.40 16.91
C THR A 50 -43.33 12.69 16.12
N THR A 51 -42.26 13.34 15.66
CA THR A 51 -42.33 14.30 14.55
C THR A 51 -41.76 13.60 13.32
N PRO A 52 -42.54 13.34 12.25
CA PRO A 52 -41.98 12.81 11.02
C PRO A 52 -41.17 13.92 10.34
N ALA A 53 -39.88 14.02 10.67
CA ALA A 53 -38.93 14.83 9.94
C ALA A 53 -38.87 14.39 8.46
N PRO A 54 -38.61 15.31 7.53
CA PRO A 54 -38.62 15.03 6.10
C PRO A 54 -37.45 14.09 5.75
N ARG A 55 -37.74 12.79 5.62
CA ARG A 55 -36.76 11.73 5.32
C ARG A 55 -35.97 11.93 4.00
N ASN A 56 -36.41 12.84 3.13
CA ASN A 56 -35.83 12.99 1.80
C ASN A 56 -34.59 13.89 1.73
N MET A 57 -34.37 14.81 2.67
CA MET A 57 -33.19 15.70 2.60
C MET A 57 -31.91 15.06 3.14
N ALA A 58 -32.00 14.28 4.23
CA ALA A 58 -30.85 13.58 4.80
C ALA A 58 -30.20 12.60 3.81
N ALA A 59 -31.00 11.92 2.99
CA ALA A 59 -30.49 10.96 2.01
C ALA A 59 -29.66 11.59 0.88
N MET A 60 -29.93 12.85 0.52
CA MET A 60 -29.12 13.56 -0.49
C MET A 60 -27.77 14.02 0.08
N ASP A 61 -27.73 14.42 1.35
CA ASP A 61 -26.48 14.81 2.01
C ASP A 61 -25.57 13.59 2.26
N ASP A 62 -26.15 12.43 2.57
CA ASP A 62 -25.42 11.16 2.70
C ASP A 62 -24.78 10.74 1.37
N ALA A 63 -25.51 10.83 0.25
CA ALA A 63 -24.98 10.48 -1.08
C ALA A 63 -23.82 11.40 -1.51
N LYS A 64 -23.90 12.70 -1.21
CA LYS A 64 -22.82 13.65 -1.47
C LYS A 64 -21.60 13.37 -0.60
N SER A 65 -21.81 13.04 0.68
CA SER A 65 -20.75 12.65 1.61
C SER A 65 -20.03 11.39 1.12
N ASP A 66 -20.78 10.36 0.70
CA ASP A 66 -20.23 9.13 0.15
C ASP A 66 -19.40 9.38 -1.12
N LEU A 67 -19.87 10.27 -2.00
CA LEU A 67 -19.13 10.63 -3.21
C LEU A 67 -17.80 11.33 -2.90
N VAL A 68 -17.81 12.31 -1.99
CA VAL A 68 -16.57 12.98 -1.53
C VAL A 68 -15.61 11.96 -0.92
N ASN A 69 -16.12 11.01 -0.12
CA ASN A 69 -15.31 9.94 0.45
C ASN A 69 -14.68 9.03 -0.62
N VAL A 70 -15.39 8.73 -1.70
CA VAL A 70 -14.87 7.94 -2.82
C VAL A 70 -13.77 8.72 -3.57
N LEU A 71 -13.99 10.00 -3.87
CA LEU A 71 -13.00 10.84 -4.54
C LEU A 71 -11.71 10.97 -3.71
N GLN A 72 -11.82 11.23 -2.40
CA GLN A 72 -10.66 11.29 -1.50
C GLN A 72 -9.86 9.97 -1.47
N ARG A 73 -10.55 8.83 -1.54
CA ARG A 73 -9.87 7.51 -1.60
C ARG A 73 -9.16 7.32 -2.94
N LEU A 74 -9.76 7.72 -4.05
CA LEU A 74 -9.14 7.66 -5.37
C LEU A 74 -7.89 8.53 -5.44
N GLU A 75 -7.95 9.76 -4.90
CA GLU A 75 -6.81 10.66 -4.77
C GLU A 75 -5.68 10.05 -3.93
N ALA A 76 -6.02 9.49 -2.77
CA ALA A 76 -5.04 8.82 -1.92
C ALA A 76 -4.37 7.64 -2.65
N HIS A 77 -5.14 6.84 -3.39
CA HIS A 77 -4.58 5.75 -4.21
C HIS A 77 -3.70 6.26 -5.35
N TRP A 78 -4.08 7.36 -5.99
CA TRP A 78 -3.29 8.00 -7.04
C TRP A 78 -1.93 8.48 -6.51
N MET A 79 -1.92 9.15 -5.35
CA MET A 79 -0.68 9.61 -4.71
C MET A 79 0.27 8.47 -4.37
N VAL A 80 -0.26 7.35 -3.86
CA VAL A 80 0.55 6.15 -3.57
C VAL A 80 1.17 5.61 -4.86
N LEU A 81 0.39 5.49 -5.94
CA LEU A 81 0.91 5.01 -7.23
C LEU A 81 1.99 5.94 -7.80
N GLU A 82 1.84 7.25 -7.64
CA GLU A 82 2.84 8.23 -8.06
C GLU A 82 4.17 8.02 -7.32
N ALA A 83 4.13 7.93 -5.99
CA ALA A 83 5.30 7.65 -5.17
C ALA A 83 5.97 6.32 -5.53
N GLU A 84 5.18 5.26 -5.74
CA GLU A 84 5.69 3.95 -6.15
C GLU A 84 6.36 3.99 -7.52
N LEU A 85 5.83 4.77 -8.48
CA LEU A 85 6.46 4.93 -9.79
C LEU A 85 7.81 5.64 -9.71
N VAL A 86 7.95 6.61 -8.80
CA VAL A 86 9.23 7.27 -8.54
C VAL A 86 10.27 6.26 -8.05
N GLU A 87 9.91 5.42 -7.08
CA GLU A 87 10.81 4.36 -6.58
C GLU A 87 11.13 3.32 -7.65
N ILE A 88 10.15 2.84 -8.41
CA ILE A 88 10.38 1.90 -9.53
C ILE A 88 11.35 2.50 -10.56
N ASN A 89 11.29 3.81 -10.84
CA ASN A 89 12.25 4.44 -11.75
C ASN A 89 13.68 4.39 -11.19
N LYS A 90 13.86 4.62 -9.88
CA LYS A 90 15.17 4.49 -9.23
C LYS A 90 15.68 3.05 -9.31
N ASP A 91 14.80 2.08 -9.04
CA ASP A 91 15.12 0.66 -9.12
C ASP A 91 15.51 0.23 -10.53
N ILE A 92 14.81 0.73 -11.56
CA ILE A 92 15.17 0.49 -12.97
C ILE A 92 16.58 1.01 -13.23
N SER A 93 16.88 2.25 -12.86
CA SER A 93 18.22 2.84 -13.08
C SER A 93 19.31 2.06 -12.34
N HIS A 94 19.04 1.57 -11.13
CA HIS A 94 19.98 0.71 -10.41
C HIS A 94 20.15 -0.65 -11.09
N CYS A 95 19.04 -1.26 -11.53
CA CYS A 95 19.05 -2.56 -12.20
C CYS A 95 19.78 -2.50 -13.56
N GLU A 96 19.66 -1.39 -14.29
CA GLU A 96 20.42 -1.15 -15.52
C GLU A 96 21.94 -1.12 -15.27
N GLN A 97 22.39 -0.52 -14.16
CA GLN A 97 23.79 -0.60 -13.75
C GLN A 97 24.21 -2.04 -13.40
N CYS A 98 23.34 -2.81 -12.76
CA CYS A 98 23.59 -4.21 -12.43
C CYS A 98 23.67 -5.10 -13.67
N VAL A 99 22.85 -4.86 -14.70
CA VAL A 99 22.98 -5.56 -15.99
C VAL A 99 24.34 -5.29 -16.60
N GLY A 100 24.85 -4.05 -16.53
CA GLY A 100 26.19 -3.72 -17.01
C GLY A 100 27.31 -4.46 -16.26
N LYS A 101 27.15 -4.70 -14.95
CA LYS A 101 28.18 -5.33 -14.10
C LYS A 101 28.12 -6.85 -14.06
N TYR A 102 26.91 -7.40 -14.07
CA TYR A 102 26.63 -8.81 -13.78
C TYR A 102 25.94 -9.52 -14.96
N GLY A 103 25.70 -8.82 -16.07
CA GLY A 103 25.16 -9.37 -17.30
C GLY A 103 23.70 -9.82 -17.17
N GLU A 104 23.40 -10.94 -17.84
CA GLU A 104 22.03 -11.42 -18.06
C GLU A 104 21.26 -11.78 -16.79
N TYR A 105 21.95 -12.01 -15.68
CA TYR A 105 21.29 -12.31 -14.39
C TYR A 105 20.31 -11.22 -13.95
N PHE A 106 20.57 -9.96 -14.32
CA PHE A 106 19.70 -8.83 -14.00
C PHE A 106 18.73 -8.45 -15.13
N SER A 107 18.80 -9.08 -16.30
CA SER A 107 17.92 -8.79 -17.42
C SER A 107 16.45 -9.08 -17.10
N TYR A 108 16.16 -10.20 -16.43
CA TYR A 108 14.80 -10.56 -16.04
C TYR A 108 14.20 -9.61 -14.99
N PRO A 109 14.87 -9.31 -13.86
CA PRO A 109 14.42 -8.27 -12.93
C PRO A 109 14.18 -6.91 -13.59
N LEU A 110 15.06 -6.48 -14.50
CA LEU A 110 14.90 -5.22 -15.23
C LEU A 110 13.64 -5.22 -16.11
N GLN A 111 13.39 -6.31 -16.85
CA GLN A 111 12.17 -6.45 -17.64
C GLN A 111 10.92 -6.44 -16.75
N HIS A 112 10.95 -7.13 -15.61
CA HIS A 112 9.85 -7.14 -14.66
C HIS A 112 9.54 -5.73 -14.13
N LEU A 113 10.56 -4.95 -13.75
CA LEU A 113 10.37 -3.57 -13.30
C LEU A 113 9.79 -2.66 -14.40
N LYS A 114 10.23 -2.82 -15.64
CA LYS A 114 9.68 -2.07 -16.80
C LYS A 114 8.21 -2.42 -17.03
N GLU A 115 7.85 -3.69 -16.89
CA GLU A 115 6.46 -4.13 -16.98
C GLU A 115 5.61 -3.61 -15.83
N LEU A 116 6.11 -3.69 -14.59
CA LEU A 116 5.42 -3.18 -13.40
C LEU A 116 5.15 -1.67 -13.52
N LYS A 117 6.14 -0.90 -14.01
CA LYS A 117 5.98 0.52 -14.33
C LYS A 117 4.84 0.75 -15.32
N ARG A 118 4.76 -0.05 -16.39
CA ARG A 118 3.70 0.04 -17.40
C ARG A 118 2.33 -0.22 -16.79
N GLN A 119 2.20 -1.28 -15.99
CA GLN A 119 0.95 -1.64 -15.32
C GLN A 119 0.47 -0.55 -14.36
N LYS A 120 1.36 -0.02 -13.52
CA LYS A 120 1.02 1.07 -12.59
C LYS A 120 0.61 2.36 -13.29
N LYS A 121 1.30 2.73 -14.38
CA LYS A 121 0.85 3.85 -15.23
C LYS A 121 -0.53 3.61 -15.84
N GLY A 122 -0.85 2.38 -16.22
CA GLY A 122 -2.20 2.00 -16.65
C GLY A 122 -3.23 2.27 -15.56
N LYS A 123 -2.98 1.79 -14.34
CA LYS A 123 -3.88 2.01 -13.19
C LYS A 123 -4.05 3.48 -12.81
N MET A 124 -3.02 4.30 -12.91
CA MET A 124 -3.16 5.75 -12.72
C MET A 124 -4.12 6.37 -13.74
N LYS A 125 -4.04 5.98 -15.01
CA LYS A 125 -4.98 6.46 -16.05
C LYS A 125 -6.41 6.03 -15.75
N ASP A 126 -6.60 4.80 -15.26
CA ASP A 126 -7.92 4.30 -14.88
C ASP A 126 -8.51 5.10 -13.71
N ILE A 127 -7.70 5.44 -12.71
CA ILE A 127 -8.12 6.29 -11.58
C ILE A 127 -8.52 7.70 -12.05
N ILE A 128 -7.72 8.32 -12.91
CA ILE A 128 -8.03 9.65 -13.47
C ILE A 128 -9.39 9.62 -14.19
N LYS A 129 -9.60 8.64 -15.07
CA LYS A 129 -10.89 8.46 -15.76
C LYS A 129 -12.06 8.25 -14.80
N ALA A 130 -11.84 7.49 -13.71
CA ALA A 130 -12.86 7.29 -12.71
C ALA A 130 -13.21 8.60 -12.00
N MET A 131 -12.20 9.38 -11.60
CA MET A 131 -12.39 10.70 -10.97
C MET A 131 -13.12 11.68 -11.92
N GLU A 132 -12.73 11.74 -13.19
CA GLU A 132 -13.40 12.54 -14.22
C GLU A 132 -14.86 12.14 -14.38
N SER A 133 -15.15 10.84 -14.49
CA SER A 133 -16.52 10.34 -14.60
C SER A 133 -17.38 10.68 -13.37
N PHE A 134 -16.81 10.68 -12.17
CA PHE A 134 -17.53 11.11 -10.96
C PHE A 134 -17.80 12.62 -10.95
N ASN A 135 -16.87 13.44 -11.44
CA ASN A 135 -17.05 14.88 -11.54
C ASN A 135 -18.09 15.28 -12.60
N ASP A 136 -18.15 14.59 -13.73
CA ASP A 136 -19.16 14.83 -14.76
C ASP A 136 -20.58 14.54 -14.23
N ASN A 137 -20.73 13.46 -13.44
CA ASN A 137 -21.99 13.10 -12.77
C ASN A 137 -22.39 14.06 -11.63
N LEU A 138 -21.49 14.97 -11.21
CA LEU A 138 -21.74 15.99 -10.18
C LEU A 138 -22.22 17.32 -10.76
N ILE A 139 -21.85 17.60 -12.02
CA ILE A 139 -22.12 18.87 -12.69
C ILE A 139 -23.38 18.79 -13.58
N GLY A 140 -23.80 17.58 -13.98
CA GLY A 140 -25.07 17.32 -14.67
C GLY A 140 -26.27 17.19 -13.72
#